data_AF-A0A9Q0H8P6-F1
#
_entry.id   AF-A0A9Q0H8P6-F1
#
_cell.length_a   1.000
_cell.length_b   1.000
_cell.length_c   1.000
_cell.angle_alpha   90.00
_cell.angle_beta   90.00
_cell.angle_gamma   90.00
#
_symmetry.space_group_name_H-M   'P 1'
#
loop_
_entity.id
_entity.type
_entity.pdbx_description
1 polymer ?
#
loop_
_entity_poly.entity_id
_entity_poly.type
_entity_poly.pdbx_seq_one_letter_code
_entity_poly.pdbx_strand_id
1 'polypeptide(L)'
;MRSYKLHLAFLFFIALAFFHVSQAQNSQEDYLTTHNSARSEVGVGSMTWDDTVATYAQNYANQRAEDCNLVHSGGSYGENLAWSSGDMSATDAVNMWVAEKTYYDYNSNSCAEGQQCGHYTQVVWRNSVRLGCARVQCSSGSGTFIICNYDPPGNYVGINNVLMQASIMSKHLSKSERPRRVNGHLDTDRESLLSSPTEGV
;
A
#
# COMPACT_ATOMS: atom_id res chain seq x y z
N MET A 1 52.02 0.72 -9.01
CA MET A 1 51.02 1.30 -9.95
C MET A 1 49.82 0.38 -10.24
N ARG A 2 49.98 -0.95 -10.27
CA ARG A 2 48.89 -1.92 -10.59
C ARG A 2 47.83 -2.04 -9.49
N SER A 3 48.23 -2.01 -8.22
CA SER A 3 47.31 -2.14 -7.06
C SER A 3 46.34 -0.96 -6.93
N TYR A 4 46.80 0.28 -7.17
CA TYR A 4 45.98 1.48 -7.05
C TYR A 4 44.84 1.51 -8.09
N LYS A 5 45.07 0.94 -9.29
CA LYS A 5 44.05 0.82 -10.34
C LYS A 5 42.95 -0.20 -9.99
N LEU A 6 43.31 -1.29 -9.28
CA LEU A 6 42.35 -2.28 -8.78
C LEU A 6 41.47 -1.71 -7.66
N HIS A 7 42.06 -0.97 -6.72
CA HIS A 7 41.29 -0.29 -5.66
C HIS A 7 40.38 0.81 -6.21
N LEU A 8 40.85 1.61 -7.18
CA LEU A 8 40.01 2.62 -7.84
C LEU A 8 38.84 1.99 -8.59
N ALA A 9 39.07 0.89 -9.31
CA ALA A 9 38.01 0.15 -9.99
C ALA A 9 36.97 -0.41 -9.00
N PHE A 10 37.42 -1.00 -7.88
CA PHE A 10 36.53 -1.54 -6.87
C PHE A 10 35.68 -0.46 -6.17
N LEU A 11 36.28 0.69 -5.84
CA LEU A 11 35.54 1.84 -5.30
C LEU A 11 34.51 2.39 -6.30
N PHE A 12 34.84 2.38 -7.60
CA PHE A 12 33.93 2.80 -8.66
C PHE A 12 32.75 1.82 -8.84
N PHE A 13 33.00 0.51 -8.76
CA PHE A 13 31.96 -0.52 -8.79
C PHE A 13 31.02 -0.44 -7.58
N ILE A 14 31.55 -0.19 -6.39
CA ILE A 14 30.75 0.02 -5.19
C ILE A 14 29.87 1.27 -5.35
N ALA A 15 30.42 2.39 -5.80
CA ALA A 15 29.65 3.61 -6.04
C ALA A 15 28.54 3.42 -7.09
N LEU A 16 28.82 2.72 -8.19
CA LEU A 16 27.82 2.37 -9.20
C LEU A 16 26.71 1.47 -8.65
N ALA A 17 27.05 0.46 -7.83
CA ALA A 17 26.06 -0.43 -7.23
C ALA A 17 25.12 0.32 -6.28
N PHE A 18 25.64 1.22 -5.44
CA PHE A 18 24.81 2.05 -4.56
C PHE A 18 23.94 3.05 -5.34
N PHE A 19 24.42 3.59 -6.46
CA PHE A 19 23.63 4.49 -7.30
C PHE A 19 22.48 3.76 -8.04
N HIS A 20 22.69 2.50 -8.44
CA HIS A 20 21.64 1.68 -9.08
C HIS A 20 20.51 1.29 -8.12
N VAL A 21 20.82 0.97 -6.85
CA VAL A 21 19.79 0.58 -5.87
C VAL A 21 18.82 1.72 -5.55
N SER A 22 19.28 2.97 -5.53
CA SER A 22 18.43 4.16 -5.26
C SER A 22 17.45 4.48 -6.41
N GLN A 23 17.82 4.20 -7.66
CA GLN A 23 16.93 4.33 -8.82
C GLN A 23 15.89 3.20 -8.90
N ALA A 24 16.14 2.06 -8.24
CA ALA A 24 15.33 0.86 -8.35
C ALA A 24 14.08 0.83 -7.45
N GLN A 25 13.83 1.85 -6.62
CA GLN A 25 12.63 1.92 -5.73
C GLN A 25 11.68 3.08 -6.06
N ASN A 26 11.87 3.72 -7.20
CA ASN A 26 11.10 4.90 -7.62
C ASN A 26 10.52 4.75 -9.04
N SER A 27 10.53 3.53 -9.58
CA SER A 27 10.01 3.21 -10.90
C SER A 27 8.48 3.03 -10.87
N GLN A 28 7.86 3.05 -12.05
CA GLN A 28 6.44 2.68 -12.21
C GLN A 28 6.12 1.30 -11.63
N GLU A 29 7.07 0.37 -11.71
CA GLU A 29 6.90 -1.01 -11.27
C GLU A 29 6.86 -1.10 -9.74
N ASP A 30 7.60 -0.25 -9.03
CA ASP A 30 7.62 -0.22 -7.57
C ASP A 30 6.26 0.20 -7.02
N TYR A 31 5.65 1.23 -7.62
CA TYR A 31 4.28 1.62 -7.32
C TYR A 31 3.30 0.49 -7.60
N LEU A 32 3.31 -0.05 -8.83
CA LEU A 32 2.36 -1.08 -9.25
C LEU A 32 2.49 -2.36 -8.42
N THR A 33 3.70 -2.88 -8.24
CA THR A 33 3.94 -4.12 -7.50
C THR A 33 3.46 -3.99 -6.06
N THR A 34 3.76 -2.88 -5.39
CA THR A 34 3.34 -2.68 -4.00
C THR A 34 1.82 -2.55 -3.88
N HIS A 35 1.17 -1.81 -4.79
CA HIS A 35 -0.29 -1.74 -4.85
C HIS A 35 -0.93 -3.11 -5.13
N ASN A 36 -0.42 -3.83 -6.13
CA ASN A 36 -0.97 -5.09 -6.58
C ASN A 36 -0.77 -6.21 -5.55
N SER A 37 0.32 -6.18 -4.78
CA SER A 37 0.50 -7.05 -3.62
C SER A 37 -0.62 -6.84 -2.60
N ALA A 38 -0.84 -5.60 -2.15
CA ALA A 38 -1.88 -5.26 -1.18
C ALA A 38 -3.30 -5.60 -1.69
N ARG A 39 -3.58 -5.39 -2.98
CA ARG A 39 -4.85 -5.76 -3.61
C ARG A 39 -5.07 -7.27 -3.63
N SER A 40 -4.01 -8.04 -3.93
CA SER A 40 -4.07 -9.50 -3.96
C SER A 40 -4.37 -10.10 -2.59
N GLU A 41 -3.83 -9.52 -1.51
CA GLU A 41 -4.09 -9.94 -0.12
C GLU A 41 -5.59 -9.94 0.22
N VAL A 42 -6.37 -9.06 -0.40
CA VAL A 42 -7.81 -8.90 -0.15
C VAL A 42 -8.69 -9.36 -1.33
N GLY A 43 -8.10 -10.07 -2.29
CA GLY A 43 -8.82 -10.63 -3.45
C GLY A 43 -9.36 -9.58 -4.41
N VAL A 44 -8.71 -8.42 -4.49
CA VAL A 44 -8.97 -7.36 -5.46
C VAL A 44 -8.02 -7.53 -6.64
N GLY A 45 -8.55 -7.40 -7.87
CA GLY A 45 -7.76 -7.58 -9.09
C GLY A 45 -6.70 -6.49 -9.27
N SER A 46 -5.60 -6.81 -9.94
CA SER A 46 -4.49 -5.89 -10.19
C SER A 46 -4.92 -4.66 -11.00
N MET A 47 -4.22 -3.55 -10.77
CA MET A 47 -4.24 -2.34 -11.61
C MET A 47 -3.05 -2.36 -12.58
N THR A 48 -3.16 -1.58 -13.67
CA THR A 48 -2.10 -1.35 -14.65
C THR A 48 -1.65 0.11 -14.64
N TRP A 49 -0.41 0.36 -15.06
CA TRP A 49 0.08 1.73 -15.23
C TRP A 49 -0.64 2.40 -16.40
N ASP A 50 -0.92 3.69 -16.27
CA ASP A 50 -1.46 4.53 -17.34
C ASP A 50 -0.66 5.83 -17.43
N ASP A 51 0.00 6.04 -18.56
CA ASP A 51 0.88 7.20 -18.78
C ASP A 51 0.12 8.54 -18.77
N THR A 52 -1.17 8.54 -19.10
CA THR A 52 -2.00 9.76 -19.03
C THR A 52 -2.25 10.14 -17.57
N VAL A 53 -2.57 9.15 -16.74
CA VAL A 53 -2.76 9.34 -15.28
C VAL A 53 -1.43 9.73 -14.63
N ALA A 54 -0.32 9.13 -15.04
CA ALA A 54 1.01 9.45 -14.50
C ALA A 54 1.46 10.86 -14.90
N THR A 55 1.17 11.28 -16.13
CA THR A 55 1.43 12.66 -16.59
C THR A 55 0.63 13.66 -15.76
N TYR A 56 -0.63 13.36 -15.44
CA TYR A 56 -1.43 14.19 -14.54
C TYR A 56 -0.78 14.29 -13.15
N ALA A 57 -0.41 13.15 -12.56
CA ALA A 57 0.26 13.08 -11.26
C ALA A 57 1.55 13.90 -11.25
N GLN A 58 2.38 13.79 -12.30
CA GLN A 58 3.64 14.53 -12.41
C GLN A 58 3.42 16.04 -12.51
N ASN A 59 2.44 16.47 -13.32
CA ASN A 59 2.09 17.88 -13.46
C ASN A 59 1.61 18.48 -12.14
N TYR A 60 0.85 17.72 -11.35
CA TYR A 60 0.41 18.17 -10.03
C TYR A 60 1.54 18.16 -9.00
N ALA A 61 2.36 17.11 -8.96
CA ALA A 61 3.53 17.03 -8.09
C ALA A 61 4.47 18.23 -8.32
N ASN A 62 4.72 18.59 -9.58
CA ASN A 62 5.55 19.76 -9.91
C ASN A 62 4.98 21.08 -9.36
N GLN A 63 3.65 21.23 -9.30
CA GLN A 63 3.01 22.41 -8.68
C GLN A 63 3.19 22.42 -7.16
N ARG A 64 3.34 21.25 -6.53
CA ARG A 64 3.59 21.12 -5.09
C ARG A 64 5.05 21.18 -4.71
N ALA A 65 5.98 21.11 -5.65
CA ALA A 65 7.41 21.06 -5.36
C ALA A 65 7.93 22.30 -4.59
N GLU A 66 7.22 23.43 -4.58
CA GLU A 66 7.59 24.61 -3.78
C GLU A 66 7.31 24.42 -2.28
N ASP A 67 6.12 23.93 -1.92
CA ASP A 67 5.61 23.91 -0.54
C ASP A 67 5.42 22.52 0.06
N CYS A 68 5.21 21.52 -0.80
CA CYS A 68 4.89 20.14 -0.50
C CYS A 68 3.74 19.92 0.50
N ASN A 69 2.77 20.85 0.56
CA ASN A 69 1.61 20.61 1.41
C ASN A 69 0.73 19.50 0.82
N LEU A 70 0.13 18.70 1.70
CA LEU A 70 -0.79 17.63 1.35
C LEU A 70 -2.20 18.21 1.07
N VAL A 71 -2.37 18.88 -0.06
CA VAL A 71 -3.69 19.31 -0.54
C VAL A 71 -4.01 18.55 -1.81
N HIS A 72 -5.24 18.04 -1.89
CA HIS A 72 -5.71 17.33 -3.06
C HIS A 72 -5.86 18.22 -4.29
N SER A 73 -5.60 17.65 -5.47
CA SER A 73 -5.66 18.37 -6.75
C SER A 73 -7.05 18.87 -7.13
N GLY A 74 -8.11 18.25 -6.61
CA GLY A 74 -9.49 18.51 -7.01
C GLY A 74 -9.82 18.01 -8.42
N GLY A 75 -8.95 17.18 -9.01
CA GLY A 75 -9.14 16.58 -10.33
C GLY A 75 -10.21 15.49 -10.39
N SER A 76 -10.33 14.88 -11.57
CA SER A 76 -11.28 13.79 -11.84
C SER A 76 -10.81 12.41 -11.37
N TYR A 77 -9.56 12.27 -10.95
CA TYR A 77 -8.97 11.01 -10.50
C TYR A 77 -9.11 10.84 -8.99
N GLY A 78 -9.08 9.59 -8.53
CA GLY A 78 -8.82 9.30 -7.12
C GLY A 78 -7.40 9.70 -6.80
N GLU A 79 -7.07 9.94 -5.52
CA GLU A 79 -5.78 10.49 -5.17
C GLU A 79 -5.33 10.07 -3.78
N ASN A 80 -4.07 9.63 -3.68
CA ASN A 80 -3.35 9.51 -2.43
C ASN A 80 -2.12 10.41 -2.48
N LEU A 81 -1.86 11.11 -1.38
CA LEU A 81 -0.72 12.01 -1.21
C LEU A 81 0.17 11.50 -0.08
N ALA A 82 1.46 11.72 -0.21
CA ALA A 82 2.44 11.43 0.82
C ALA A 82 3.51 12.52 0.84
N TRP A 83 3.99 12.81 2.04
CA TRP A 83 5.14 13.68 2.24
C TRP A 83 6.03 13.13 3.34
N SER A 84 7.33 13.30 3.17
CA SER A 84 8.35 13.04 4.19
C SER A 84 9.33 14.18 4.22
N SER A 85 9.86 14.52 5.40
CA SER A 85 10.97 15.48 5.53
C SER A 85 12.28 14.95 4.93
N GLY A 86 12.39 13.64 4.71
CA GLY A 86 13.54 12.99 4.09
C GLY A 86 13.25 12.50 2.67
N ASP A 87 14.17 11.67 2.17
CA ASP A 87 13.91 10.88 0.97
C ASP A 87 12.83 9.84 1.27
N MET A 88 11.80 9.79 0.43
CA MET A 88 10.75 8.76 0.50
C MET A 88 10.69 8.05 -0.85
N SER A 89 10.79 6.72 -0.83
CA SER A 89 10.67 5.92 -2.04
C SER A 89 9.19 5.72 -2.45
N ALA A 90 8.96 5.24 -3.67
CA ALA A 90 7.63 4.82 -4.11
C ALA A 90 7.06 3.74 -3.19
N THR A 91 7.86 2.73 -2.89
CA THR A 91 7.49 1.60 -2.04
C THR A 91 7.15 2.06 -0.62
N ASP A 92 7.91 3.00 -0.04
CA ASP A 92 7.63 3.54 1.30
C ASP A 92 6.28 4.25 1.36
N ALA A 93 5.98 5.10 0.36
CA ALA A 93 4.71 5.82 0.30
C ALA A 93 3.51 4.86 0.21
N VAL A 94 3.59 3.85 -0.67
CA VAL A 94 2.51 2.87 -0.80
C VAL A 94 2.37 2.02 0.46
N ASN A 95 3.46 1.58 1.06
CA ASN A 95 3.43 0.83 2.32
C ASN A 95 2.84 1.65 3.47
N MET A 96 3.13 2.95 3.54
CA MET A 96 2.54 3.87 4.51
C MET A 96 1.01 3.94 4.35
N TRP A 97 0.52 4.08 3.11
CA TRP A 97 -0.92 4.05 2.83
C TRP A 97 -1.54 2.68 3.15
N VAL A 98 -0.83 1.58 2.83
CA VAL A 98 -1.29 0.22 3.11
C VAL A 98 -1.34 -0.08 4.61
N ALA A 99 -0.47 0.52 5.41
CA ALA A 99 -0.43 0.34 6.86
C ALA A 99 -1.73 0.76 7.55
N GLU A 100 -2.50 1.68 6.96
CA GLU A 100 -3.81 2.07 7.49
C GLU A 100 -4.83 0.91 7.48
N LYS A 101 -4.53 -0.23 6.83
CA LYS A 101 -5.33 -1.46 6.93
C LYS A 101 -5.56 -1.90 8.37
N THR A 102 -4.64 -1.58 9.29
CA THR A 102 -4.80 -1.89 10.71
C THR A 102 -5.95 -1.14 11.37
N TYR A 103 -6.41 -0.05 10.75
CA TYR A 103 -7.52 0.77 11.23
C TYR A 103 -8.80 0.54 10.45
N TYR A 104 -8.80 -0.33 9.43
CA TYR A 104 -9.96 -0.56 8.60
C TYR A 104 -10.76 -1.78 9.05
N ASP A 105 -12.04 -1.59 9.36
CA ASP A 105 -12.97 -2.69 9.61
C ASP A 105 -13.77 -2.99 8.34
N TYR A 106 -13.53 -4.18 7.78
CA TYR A 106 -14.19 -4.67 6.58
C TYR A 106 -15.68 -5.00 6.77
N ASN A 107 -16.11 -5.30 8.00
CA ASN A 107 -17.50 -5.64 8.29
C ASN A 107 -18.38 -4.39 8.28
N SER A 108 -17.91 -3.32 8.92
CA SER A 108 -18.61 -2.02 8.95
C SER A 108 -18.27 -1.13 7.76
N ASN A 109 -17.21 -1.46 7.01
CA ASN A 109 -16.65 -0.63 5.94
C ASN A 109 -16.34 0.79 6.44
N SER A 110 -15.65 0.86 7.57
CA SER A 110 -15.29 2.12 8.21
C SER A 110 -13.91 2.07 8.82
N CYS A 111 -13.30 3.24 9.02
CA CYS A 111 -12.13 3.34 9.86
C CYS A 111 -12.52 3.18 11.33
N ALA A 112 -11.58 2.70 12.15
CA ALA A 112 -11.67 2.77 13.60
C ALA A 112 -11.86 4.24 14.04
N GLU A 113 -12.51 4.43 15.19
CA GLU A 113 -12.84 5.76 15.70
C GLU A 113 -11.56 6.61 15.86
N GLY A 114 -11.59 7.82 15.29
CA GLY A 114 -10.47 8.76 15.31
C GLY A 114 -9.28 8.38 14.42
N GLN A 115 -9.38 7.31 13.64
CA GLN A 115 -8.32 6.85 12.74
C GLN A 115 -8.64 7.16 11.27
N GLN A 116 -7.59 7.11 10.44
CA GLN A 116 -7.69 7.28 9.00
C GLN A 116 -7.39 5.95 8.31
N CYS A 117 -8.15 5.66 7.26
CA CYS A 117 -8.00 4.48 6.43
C CYS A 117 -8.30 4.76 4.95
N GLY A 118 -8.47 6.04 4.59
CA GLY A 118 -8.86 6.47 3.25
C GLY A 118 -7.78 6.17 2.21
N HIS A 119 -6.50 6.25 2.58
CA HIS A 119 -5.44 5.91 1.65
C HIS A 119 -5.44 4.40 1.38
N TYR A 120 -5.60 3.59 2.43
CA TYR A 120 -5.73 2.14 2.28
C TYR A 120 -6.92 1.77 1.39
N THR A 121 -8.11 2.30 1.65
CA THR A 121 -9.31 1.97 0.86
C THR A 121 -9.16 2.38 -0.60
N GLN A 122 -8.42 3.45 -0.90
CA GLN A 122 -8.11 3.83 -2.28
C GLN A 122 -7.11 2.85 -2.94
N VAL A 123 -6.06 2.42 -2.24
CA VAL A 123 -5.10 1.41 -2.75
C VAL A 123 -5.83 0.12 -3.15
N VAL A 124 -6.75 -0.35 -2.30
CA VAL A 124 -7.54 -1.57 -2.55
C VAL A 124 -8.90 -1.31 -3.20
N TRP A 125 -9.12 -0.14 -3.78
CA TRP A 125 -10.40 0.17 -4.43
C TRP A 125 -10.56 -0.65 -5.71
N ARG A 126 -11.56 -1.53 -5.73
CA ARG A 126 -11.73 -2.52 -6.80
C ARG A 126 -11.88 -1.90 -8.18
N ASN A 127 -12.64 -0.82 -8.29
CA ASN A 127 -12.93 -0.19 -9.58
C ASN A 127 -11.77 0.66 -10.10
N SER A 128 -10.79 1.02 -9.27
CA SER A 128 -9.59 1.70 -9.73
C SER A 128 -8.70 0.66 -10.41
N VAL A 129 -8.64 0.72 -11.75
CA VAL A 129 -7.94 -0.27 -12.58
C VAL A 129 -6.70 0.31 -13.26
N ARG A 130 -6.58 1.63 -13.30
CA ARG A 130 -5.42 2.36 -13.82
C ARG A 130 -4.77 3.20 -12.73
N LEU A 131 -3.45 3.20 -12.72
CA LEU A 131 -2.62 3.93 -11.77
C LEU A 131 -1.62 4.81 -12.52
N GLY A 132 -1.40 6.01 -12.01
CA GLY A 132 -0.25 6.81 -12.39
C GLY A 132 0.24 7.60 -11.18
N CYS A 133 1.55 7.59 -10.95
CA CYS A 133 2.15 8.21 -9.78
C CYS A 133 3.31 9.11 -10.18
N ALA A 134 3.64 10.04 -9.28
CA ALA A 134 4.79 10.91 -9.42
C ALA A 134 5.42 11.21 -8.08
N ARG A 135 6.72 11.50 -8.13
CA ARG A 135 7.57 11.86 -7.01
C ARG A 135 8.35 13.12 -7.37
N VAL A 136 8.41 14.08 -6.45
CA VAL A 136 9.26 15.28 -6.59
C VAL A 136 10.02 15.54 -5.29
N GLN A 137 11.23 16.09 -5.42
CA GLN A 137 11.93 16.70 -4.30
C GLN A 137 11.43 18.12 -4.12
N CYS A 138 11.12 18.45 -2.87
CA CYS A 138 10.63 19.74 -2.48
C CYS A 138 11.76 20.78 -2.42
N SER A 139 11.41 22.03 -2.67
CA SER A 139 12.35 23.14 -2.73
C SER A 139 13.08 23.33 -1.40
N SER A 140 14.33 23.78 -1.47
CA SER A 140 15.17 24.00 -0.28
C SER A 140 15.37 22.76 0.60
N GLY A 141 15.19 21.56 0.05
CA GLY A 141 15.35 20.32 0.80
C GLY A 141 14.24 20.08 1.83
N SER A 142 13.05 20.65 1.61
CA SER A 142 11.89 20.46 2.49
C SER A 142 11.24 19.08 2.37
N GLY A 143 11.93 18.12 1.77
CA GLY A 143 11.54 16.71 1.75
C GLY A 143 11.16 16.16 0.38
N THR A 144 10.33 15.13 0.41
CA THR A 144 9.81 14.41 -0.77
C THR A 144 8.29 14.48 -0.77
N PHE A 145 7.69 14.81 -1.91
CA PHE A 145 6.25 14.72 -2.13
C PHE A 145 5.95 13.63 -3.16
N ILE A 146 4.97 12.78 -2.86
CA ILE A 146 4.49 11.72 -3.74
C ILE A 146 2.98 11.84 -3.88
N ILE A 147 2.51 11.65 -5.11
CA ILE A 147 1.10 11.55 -5.46
C ILE A 147 0.90 10.30 -6.30
N CYS A 148 -0.16 9.55 -6.01
CA CYS A 148 -0.71 8.54 -6.91
C CYS A 148 -2.14 8.89 -7.26
N ASN A 149 -2.46 8.87 -8.55
CA ASN A 149 -3.79 9.05 -9.08
C ASN A 149 -4.38 7.73 -9.58
N TYR A 150 -5.68 7.56 -9.37
CA TYR A 150 -6.41 6.31 -9.59
C TYR A 150 -7.59 6.54 -10.55
N ASP A 151 -7.74 5.66 -11.53
CA ASP A 151 -8.82 5.78 -12.53
C ASP A 151 -9.53 4.44 -12.78
N PRO A 152 -10.86 4.36 -12.63
CA PRO A 152 -11.76 5.35 -12.00
C PRO A 152 -11.39 5.74 -10.56
N PRO A 153 -11.81 6.94 -10.09
CA PRO A 153 -11.65 7.35 -8.69
C PRO A 153 -12.30 6.38 -7.70
N GLY A 154 -11.71 6.30 -6.51
CA GLY A 154 -12.23 5.52 -5.39
C GLY A 154 -12.86 6.36 -4.29
N ASN A 155 -13.08 5.73 -3.12
CA ASN A 155 -13.55 6.37 -1.90
C ASN A 155 -14.87 7.15 -2.02
N TYR A 156 -15.79 6.68 -2.86
CA TYR A 156 -17.14 7.23 -2.91
C TYR A 156 -17.89 6.93 -1.60
N VAL A 157 -18.37 7.98 -0.94
CA VAL A 157 -19.15 7.88 0.31
C VAL A 157 -20.37 6.97 0.08
N GLY A 158 -20.53 5.97 0.95
CA GLY A 158 -21.64 5.02 0.90
C GLY A 158 -21.48 3.88 -0.10
N ILE A 159 -20.33 3.77 -0.79
CA ILE A 159 -20.02 2.65 -1.69
C ILE A 159 -18.93 1.76 -1.05
N ASN A 160 -19.25 0.49 -0.87
CA ASN A 160 -18.31 -0.50 -0.32
C ASN A 160 -17.73 -1.31 -1.48
N ASN A 161 -16.49 -1.01 -1.89
CA ASN A 161 -15.89 -1.63 -3.07
C ASN A 161 -14.42 -2.02 -2.88
N VAL A 162 -14.09 -2.49 -1.69
CA VAL A 162 -12.73 -2.89 -1.31
C VAL A 162 -12.57 -4.39 -1.12
N LEU A 163 -13.63 -5.19 -1.33
CA LEU A 163 -13.58 -6.65 -1.17
C LEU A 163 -14.38 -7.41 -2.24
N MET A 164 -13.84 -8.57 -2.64
CA MET A 164 -14.62 -9.64 -3.27
C MET A 164 -15.09 -10.70 -2.25
N GLN A 165 -14.41 -10.80 -1.09
CA GLN A 165 -14.48 -11.99 -0.24
C GLN A 165 -14.97 -11.81 1.20
N ALA A 166 -15.42 -10.65 1.69
CA ALA A 166 -16.06 -10.59 3.03
C ALA A 166 -17.25 -11.56 3.11
N SER A 167 -18.07 -11.63 2.06
CA SER A 167 -19.18 -12.58 1.99
C SER A 167 -18.77 -14.06 1.94
N ILE A 168 -17.51 -14.40 1.65
CA ILE A 168 -17.02 -15.78 1.56
C ILE A 168 -16.20 -16.15 2.81
N MET A 169 -15.34 -15.26 3.30
CA MET A 169 -14.55 -15.43 4.52
C MET A 169 -15.43 -15.50 5.78
N SER A 170 -16.44 -14.63 5.92
CA SER A 170 -17.38 -14.71 7.05
C SER A 170 -18.26 -15.97 7.02
N LYS A 171 -18.52 -16.51 5.82
CA LYS A 171 -19.23 -17.80 5.64
C LYS A 171 -18.33 -19.00 5.94
N HIS A 172 -17.02 -18.88 5.78
CA HIS A 172 -16.06 -19.92 6.13
C HIS A 172 -15.73 -19.93 7.62
N LEU A 173 -15.58 -18.77 8.26
CA LEU A 173 -15.39 -18.68 9.72
C LEU A 173 -16.63 -19.17 10.48
N SER A 174 -17.85 -18.75 10.09
CA SER A 174 -19.10 -19.28 10.71
C SER A 174 -19.43 -20.75 10.37
N LYS A 175 -18.74 -21.36 9.40
CA LYS A 175 -18.78 -22.81 9.15
C LYS A 175 -17.74 -23.57 9.97
N SER A 176 -16.60 -22.94 10.26
CA SER A 176 -15.54 -23.49 11.12
C SER A 176 -15.96 -23.60 12.59
N GLU A 177 -16.85 -22.71 13.04
CA GLU A 177 -17.33 -22.66 14.44
C GLU A 177 -18.62 -23.45 14.68
N ARG A 178 -19.24 -24.03 13.66
CA ARG A 178 -20.42 -24.90 13.85
C ARG A 178 -19.98 -26.30 14.24
N PRO A 179 -20.46 -26.86 15.37
CA PRO A 179 -20.18 -28.24 15.76
C PRO A 179 -20.54 -29.20 14.62
N ARG A 180 -19.59 -30.04 14.21
CA ARG A 180 -19.81 -31.03 13.16
C ARG A 180 -20.70 -32.13 13.74
N ARG A 181 -21.97 -32.21 13.32
CA ARG A 181 -22.82 -33.35 13.68
C ARG A 181 -22.35 -34.59 12.91
N VAL A 182 -21.83 -35.58 13.61
CA VAL A 182 -21.62 -36.93 13.11
C VAL A 182 -22.74 -37.80 13.68
N ASN A 183 -23.53 -38.45 12.81
CA ASN A 183 -24.64 -39.34 13.23
C ASN A 183 -25.65 -38.72 14.23
N GLY A 184 -25.98 -37.43 14.04
CA GLY A 184 -27.05 -36.78 14.81
C GLY A 184 -26.70 -36.34 16.23
N HIS A 185 -25.49 -36.60 16.74
CA HIS A 185 -25.02 -36.14 18.04
C HIS A 185 -24.11 -34.91 17.93
N LEU A 186 -24.20 -34.00 18.91
CA LEU A 186 -23.31 -32.86 19.08
C LEU A 186 -21.99 -33.37 19.68
N ASP A 187 -20.89 -33.15 18.98
CA ASP A 187 -19.53 -33.43 19.46
C ASP A 187 -19.07 -32.25 20.34
N THR A 188 -18.98 -32.45 21.65
CA THR A 188 -18.68 -31.40 22.65
C THR A 188 -17.20 -31.35 23.06
N ASP A 189 -16.32 -32.15 22.46
CA ASP A 189 -14.97 -32.36 22.99
C ASP A 189 -13.90 -31.49 22.31
N ARG A 190 -14.03 -30.15 22.40
CA ARG A 190 -12.92 -29.26 22.03
C ARG A 190 -12.76 -28.01 22.90
N GLU A 191 -12.83 -28.17 24.21
CA GLU A 191 -12.18 -27.27 25.18
C GLU A 191 -11.06 -28.03 25.90
N SER A 192 -9.85 -28.12 25.33
CA SER A 192 -8.68 -28.55 26.12
C SER A 192 -7.28 -28.19 25.60
N LEU A 193 -7.11 -27.26 24.64
CA LEU A 193 -5.76 -26.98 24.07
C LEU A 193 -5.31 -25.50 24.16
N LEU A 194 -5.76 -24.77 25.17
CA LEU A 194 -5.16 -23.49 25.56
C LEU A 194 -4.78 -23.50 27.05
N SER A 195 -3.79 -24.31 27.41
CA SER A 195 -3.03 -24.15 28.64
C SER A 195 -1.60 -24.65 28.43
N SER A 196 -0.74 -23.79 27.88
CA SER A 196 0.71 -23.96 28.01
C SER A 196 1.17 -23.28 29.32
N PRO A 197 1.91 -23.97 30.20
CA PRO A 197 2.40 -23.42 31.46
C PRO A 197 3.67 -22.59 31.25
N THR A 198 3.76 -21.45 31.93
CA THR A 198 5.02 -20.73 32.14
C THR A 198 5.60 -21.12 33.49
N GLU A 199 6.72 -21.85 33.49
CA GLU A 199 7.72 -21.83 34.55
C GLU A 199 9.13 -21.92 33.94
N GLY A 200 10.06 -21.11 34.47
CA GLY A 200 11.50 -21.32 34.35
C GLY A 200 12.34 -20.08 34.02
N VAL A 201 12.57 -19.19 35.00
CA VAL A 201 13.87 -18.86 35.67
C VAL A 201 13.68 -17.55 36.45
#